data_AF-X1TGV5-F1
#
_entry.id   AF-X1TGV5-F1
#
_cell.length_a   1.000
_cell.length_b   1.000
_cell.length_c   1.000
_cell.angle_alpha   90.00
_cell.angle_beta   90.00
_cell.angle_gamma   90.00
#
_symmetry.space_group_name_H-M   'P 1'
#
loop_
_entity.id
_entity.type
_entity.pdbx_description
1 polymer ?
#
loop_
_entity_poly.entity_id
_entity_poly.type
_entity_poly.pdbx_seq_one_letter_code
_entity_poly.pdbx_strand_id
1 'polypeptide(L)'
;GSQVTNELFVKKTIELKADVLLVSQTVTQKDVHLKNLTNLVELLEAERIRENVILICGGPRISNELAKELGYDAGFGPGTYAEIVASFAIKELIRRKDSIKKKNKI
;
A
#
# COMPACT_ATOMS: atom_id res chain seq x y z
N GLY A 1 2.98 12.36 -7.59
CA GLY A 1 3.84 12.68 -8.74
C GLY A 1 4.17 11.42 -9.51
N SER A 2 4.79 11.53 -10.69
CA SER A 2 5.28 10.39 -11.47
C SER A 2 6.77 10.14 -11.21
N GLN A 3 7.25 8.92 -11.49
CA GLN A 3 8.67 8.54 -11.41
C GLN A 3 9.30 8.80 -10.03
N VAL A 4 8.54 8.56 -8.96
CA VAL A 4 9.04 8.63 -7.58
C VAL A 4 9.72 7.30 -7.24
N THR A 5 10.97 7.33 -6.80
CA THR A 5 11.66 6.11 -6.35
C THR A 5 11.06 5.61 -5.04
N ASN A 6 11.17 4.31 -4.77
CA ASN A 6 10.61 3.73 -3.55
C ASN A 6 11.28 4.31 -2.30
N GLU A 7 12.59 4.59 -2.33
CA GLU A 7 13.32 5.20 -1.21
C GLU A 7 12.79 6.60 -0.89
N LEU A 8 12.52 7.41 -1.91
CA LEU A 8 11.94 8.74 -1.72
C LEU A 8 10.50 8.62 -1.18
N PHE A 9 9.73 7.66 -1.67
CA PHE A 9 8.36 7.42 -1.24
C PHE A 9 8.29 6.99 0.24
N VAL A 10 9.18 6.08 0.65
CA VAL A 10 9.34 5.62 2.05
C VAL A 10 9.81 6.78 2.93
N LYS A 11 10.82 7.55 2.52
CA LYS A 11 11.28 8.73 3.26
C LYS A 11 10.13 9.73 3.50
N LYS A 12 9.32 10.01 2.48
CA LYS A 12 8.17 10.92 2.61
C LYS A 12 7.06 10.35 3.49
N THR A 13 6.87 9.04 3.48
CA THR A 13 5.94 8.37 4.38
C THR A 13 6.29 8.64 5.84
N ILE A 14 7.57 8.52 6.20
CA ILE A 14 8.07 8.80 7.55
C ILE A 14 7.94 10.28 7.90
N GLU A 15 8.39 11.17 7.00
CA GLU A 15 8.35 12.63 7.19
C GLU A 15 6.93 13.14 7.46
N LEU A 16 5.96 12.62 6.70
CA LEU A 16 4.55 13.05 6.76
C LEU A 16 3.73 12.23 7.76
N LYS A 17 4.29 11.18 8.36
CA LYS A 17 3.58 10.23 9.24
C LYS A 17 2.31 9.70 8.57
N ALA A 18 2.42 9.29 7.31
CA ALA A 18 1.25 8.90 6.52
C ALA A 18 0.63 7.59 7.02
N ASP A 19 -0.69 7.57 7.21
CA ASP A 19 -1.44 6.36 7.57
C ASP A 19 -1.72 5.45 6.36
N VAL A 20 -1.82 6.02 5.17
CA VAL A 20 -2.23 5.33 3.93
C VAL A 20 -1.27 5.70 2.79
N LEU A 21 -0.74 4.68 2.12
CA LEU A 21 0.15 4.79 0.97
C LEU A 21 -0.57 4.26 -0.26
N LEU A 22 -0.62 5.09 -1.31
CA LEU A 22 -1.17 4.71 -2.61
C LEU A 22 -0.05 4.72 -3.64
N VAL A 23 0.18 3.58 -4.30
CA VAL A 23 1.15 3.44 -5.40
C VAL A 23 0.45 2.95 -6.66
N SER A 24 0.77 3.54 -7.81
CA SER A 24 0.20 3.17 -9.11
C SER A 24 1.29 2.70 -10.07
N GLN A 25 1.06 1.58 -10.75
CA GLN A 25 1.99 0.98 -11.71
C GLN A 25 1.30 0.71 -13.05
N THR A 26 1.71 1.43 -14.09
CA THR A 26 1.16 1.28 -15.45
C THR A 26 2.08 0.51 -16.38
N VAL A 27 3.40 0.63 -16.23
CA VAL A 27 4.39 -0.03 -17.08
C VAL A 27 4.63 -1.44 -16.58
N THR A 28 4.28 -2.44 -17.40
CA THR A 28 4.33 -3.86 -16.99
C THR A 28 5.35 -4.69 -17.75
N GLN A 29 6.09 -4.08 -18.69
CA GLN A 29 7.09 -4.78 -19.50
C GLN A 29 8.16 -5.43 -18.62
N LYS A 30 8.51 -6.68 -18.92
CA LYS A 30 9.52 -7.47 -18.19
C LYS A 30 9.26 -7.52 -16.67
N ASP A 31 7.99 -7.47 -16.29
CA ASP A 31 7.52 -7.53 -14.90
C ASP A 31 8.10 -6.43 -14.00
N VAL A 32 8.44 -5.28 -14.56
CA VAL A 32 9.05 -4.17 -13.81
C VAL A 32 8.14 -3.67 -12.68
N HIS A 33 6.82 -3.62 -12.92
CA HIS A 33 5.82 -3.33 -11.88
C HIS A 33 5.91 -4.28 -10.68
N LEU A 34 6.04 -5.59 -10.91
CA LEU A 34 6.15 -6.57 -9.82
C LEU A 34 7.43 -6.32 -9.01
N LYS A 35 8.57 -6.19 -9.68
CA LYS A 35 9.85 -5.89 -9.03
C LYS A 35 9.80 -4.61 -8.21
N ASN A 36 9.20 -3.56 -8.76
CA ASN A 36 9.05 -2.28 -8.05
C ASN A 36 8.12 -2.41 -6.84
N LEU A 37 7.00 -3.12 -6.97
CA LEU A 37 6.04 -3.30 -5.88
C LEU A 37 6.61 -4.17 -4.76
N THR A 38 7.32 -5.24 -5.09
CA THR A 38 8.04 -6.08 -4.13
C THR A 38 9.10 -5.28 -3.39
N ASN A 39 9.95 -4.54 -4.13
CA ASN A 39 10.98 -3.71 -3.52
C ASN A 39 10.41 -2.65 -2.57
N LEU A 40 9.24 -2.06 -2.87
CA LEU A 40 8.60 -1.12 -1.96
C LEU A 40 8.21 -1.78 -0.63
N VAL A 41 7.68 -3.01 -0.68
CA VAL A 41 7.32 -3.76 0.53
C VAL A 41 8.57 -4.09 1.35
N GLU A 42 9.63 -4.59 0.70
CA GLU A 42 10.91 -4.89 1.34
C GLU A 42 11.49 -3.66 2.05
N LEU A 43 11.43 -2.48 1.42
CA LEU A 43 11.90 -1.23 2.04
C LEU A 43 11.04 -0.80 3.24
N LEU A 44 9.72 -0.93 3.15
CA LEU A 44 8.82 -0.63 4.28
C LEU A 44 9.04 -1.59 5.46
N GLU A 45 9.36 -2.84 5.19
CA GLU A 45 9.71 -3.84 6.20
C GLU A 45 11.09 -3.58 6.82
N ALA A 46 12.09 -3.25 6.00
CA ALA A 46 13.43 -2.90 6.47
C ALA A 46 13.41 -1.69 7.41
N GLU A 47 12.57 -0.68 7.11
CA GLU A 47 12.34 0.49 7.96
C GLU A 47 11.36 0.22 9.12
N ARG A 48 10.82 -1.00 9.25
CA ARG A 48 9.87 -1.44 10.28
C ARG A 48 8.59 -0.60 10.36
N ILE A 49 8.15 -0.07 9.22
CA ILE A 49 6.93 0.74 9.11
C ILE A 49 5.80 0.06 8.35
N ARG A 50 6.05 -1.09 7.70
CA ARG A 50 5.02 -1.82 6.91
C ARG A 50 3.73 -2.05 7.69
N GLU A 51 3.81 -2.53 8.92
CA GLU A 51 2.64 -2.82 9.77
C GLU A 51 1.88 -1.56 10.23
N ASN A 52 2.54 -0.41 10.21
CA ASN A 52 1.98 0.85 10.70
C ASN A 52 1.18 1.59 9.63
N VAL A 53 1.24 1.14 8.38
CA VAL A 53 0.62 1.82 7.24
C VAL A 53 -0.33 0.89 6.49
N ILE A 54 -1.35 1.47 5.88
CA ILE A 54 -2.22 0.79 4.93
C ILE A 54 -1.60 0.98 3.55
N LEU A 55 -1.17 -0.10 2.92
CA LEU A 55 -0.45 -0.08 1.66
C LEU A 55 -1.36 -0.59 0.54
N ILE A 56 -1.67 0.27 -0.42
CA ILE A 56 -2.57 -0.03 -1.53
C ILE A 56 -1.85 0.19 -2.85
N CYS A 57 -1.97 -0.77 -3.76
CA CYS A 57 -1.48 -0.61 -5.14
C CYS A 57 -2.61 -0.58 -6.17
N GLY A 58 -2.34 0.01 -7.32
CA GLY A 58 -3.27 0.01 -8.44
C GLY A 58 -2.58 0.08 -9.79
N GLY A 59 -3.34 -0.24 -10.84
CA GLY A 59 -2.82 -0.22 -12.21
C GLY A 59 -3.55 -1.16 -13.15
N PRO A 60 -3.31 -1.07 -14.47
CA PRO A 60 -4.00 -1.86 -15.49
C PRO A 60 -3.81 -3.37 -15.37
N ARG A 61 -2.77 -3.84 -14.68
CA ARG A 61 -2.46 -5.26 -14.48
C ARG A 61 -2.46 -5.67 -13.00
N ILE A 62 -3.09 -4.88 -12.14
CA ILE A 62 -3.20 -5.16 -10.70
C ILE A 62 -4.56 -5.79 -10.42
N SER A 63 -4.55 -7.00 -9.84
CA SER A 63 -5.71 -7.58 -9.15
C SER A 63 -5.52 -7.48 -7.64
N ASN A 64 -6.61 -7.66 -6.90
CA ASN A 64 -6.54 -7.70 -5.44
C ASN A 64 -5.83 -8.96 -4.93
N GLU A 65 -5.93 -10.11 -5.62
CA GLU A 65 -5.16 -11.30 -5.23
C GLU A 65 -3.66 -11.05 -5.35
N LEU A 66 -3.20 -10.56 -6.51
CA LEU A 66 -1.80 -10.26 -6.76
C LEU A 66 -1.24 -9.28 -5.71
N ALA A 67 -2.00 -8.23 -5.38
CA ALA A 67 -1.60 -7.27 -4.37
C ALA A 67 -1.36 -7.94 -3.01
N LYS A 68 -2.28 -8.81 -2.57
CA LYS A 68 -2.14 -9.52 -1.31
C LYS A 68 -0.97 -10.48 -1.28
N GLU A 69 -0.72 -11.19 -2.39
CA GLU A 69 0.45 -12.08 -2.53
C GLU A 69 1.76 -11.30 -2.39
N LEU A 70 1.81 -10.06 -2.89
CA LEU A 70 2.97 -9.18 -2.78
C LEU A 70 3.10 -8.49 -1.42
N GLY A 71 2.16 -8.69 -0.49
CA GLY A 71 2.18 -8.07 0.83
C GLY A 71 1.48 -6.71 0.93
N TYR A 72 0.60 -6.37 -0.02
CA TYR A 72 -0.27 -5.19 0.04
C TYR A 72 -1.59 -5.49 0.75
N ASP A 73 -2.23 -4.45 1.26
CA ASP A 73 -3.54 -4.55 1.92
C ASP A 73 -4.69 -4.66 0.90
N ALA A 74 -4.56 -3.98 -0.24
CA ALA A 74 -5.49 -4.09 -1.36
C ALA A 74 -4.84 -3.73 -2.71
N GLY A 75 -5.40 -4.31 -3.77
CA GLY A 75 -5.08 -4.02 -5.17
C GLY A 75 -6.31 -3.54 -5.93
N PHE A 76 -6.17 -2.48 -6.72
CA PHE A 76 -7.25 -1.91 -7.52
C PHE A 76 -6.90 -1.81 -9.02
N GLY A 77 -7.68 -2.52 -9.84
CA GLY A 77 -7.54 -2.54 -11.30
C GLY A 77 -8.33 -1.43 -12.01
N PRO A 78 -8.39 -1.47 -13.36
CA PRO A 78 -9.19 -0.54 -14.17
C PRO A 78 -10.65 -0.44 -13.72
N GLY A 79 -11.23 0.75 -13.85
CA GLY A 79 -12.62 1.02 -13.46
C GLY A 79 -12.82 1.23 -11.95
N THR A 80 -11.76 1.22 -11.15
CA THR A 80 -11.85 1.60 -9.73
C THR A 80 -11.83 3.12 -9.58
N TYR A 81 -12.79 3.65 -8.81
CA TYR A 81 -12.90 5.07 -8.48
C TYR A 81 -12.39 5.38 -7.07
N ALA A 82 -12.10 6.66 -6.83
CA ALA A 82 -11.54 7.13 -5.55
C ALA A 82 -12.42 6.77 -4.34
N GLU A 83 -13.74 6.77 -4.50
CA GLU A 83 -14.70 6.40 -3.44
C GLU A 83 -14.53 4.95 -2.96
N ILE A 84 -14.16 4.02 -3.86
CA ILE A 84 -13.92 2.62 -3.52
C ILE A 84 -12.63 2.51 -2.69
N VAL A 85 -11.56 3.16 -3.16
CA VAL A 85 -10.25 3.17 -2.49
C VAL A 85 -10.36 3.83 -1.11
N ALA A 86 -11.05 4.97 -1.02
CA ALA A 86 -11.29 5.68 0.24
C ALA A 86 -12.12 4.84 1.20
N SER A 87 -13.19 4.20 0.72
CA SER A 87 -14.02 3.31 1.53
C SER A 87 -13.21 2.15 2.13
N PHE A 88 -12.33 1.54 1.34
CA PHE A 88 -11.42 0.50 1.84
C PHE A 88 -10.46 1.06 2.90
N ALA A 89 -9.76 2.15 2.59
CA ALA A 89 -8.76 2.73 3.48
C ALA A 89 -9.35 3.11 4.85
N ILE A 90 -10.53 3.74 4.87
CA ILE A 90 -11.19 4.14 6.12
C ILE A 90 -11.64 2.92 6.94
N LYS A 91 -12.25 1.92 6.29
CA LYS A 91 -12.68 0.68 6.97
C LYS A 91 -11.49 -0.05 7.59
N GLU A 92 -10.40 -0.15 6.85
CA GLU A 92 -9.18 -0.81 7.31
C GLU A 92 -8.51 -0.05 8.47
N LEU A 93 -8.48 1.28 8.39
CA LEU A 93 -7.95 2.13 9.46
C LEU A 93 -8.74 1.98 10.76
N ILE A 94 -10.07 1.92 10.68
CA ILE A 94 -10.94 1.64 11.83
C ILE A 94 -10.65 0.24 12.39
N ARG A 95 -10.61 -0.78 11.53
CA ARG A 95 -10.35 -2.18 11.92
C ARG A 95 -9.04 -2.33 12.70
N ARG A 96 -7.95 -1.70 12.22
CA ARG A 96 -6.65 -1.73 12.90
C ARG A 96 -6.69 -1.03 14.25
N LYS A 97 -7.32 0.16 14.32
CA LYS A 97 -7.50 0.90 15.59
C LYS A 97 -8.27 0.08 16.63
N ASP A 98 -9.34 -0.59 16.23
CA ASP A 98 -10.14 -1.42 17.13
C ASP A 98 -9.39 -2.68 17.60
N SER A 99 -8.57 -3.25 16.72
CA SER A 99 -7.71 -4.39 17.06
C SER A 99 -6.67 -4.02 18.12
N ILE A 100 -6.09 -2.82 18.04
CA ILE A 100 -5.16 -2.28 19.05
C ILE A 100 -5.88 -2.05 20.38
N LYS A 101 -7.06 -1.42 20.37
CA LYS A 101 -7.86 -1.21 21.58
C LYS A 101 -8.21 -2.51 22.30
N LYS A 102 -8.48 -3.58 21.56
CA LYS A 102 -8.76 -4.91 22.14
C LYS A 102 -7.52 -5.51 22.78
N LYS A 103 -6.35 -5.43 22.13
CA LYS A 103 -5.07 -5.91 22.71
C LYS A 103 -4.69 -5.20 24.00
N ASN A 104 -4.95 -3.90 24.10
CA ASN A 104 -4.60 -3.09 25.27
C ASN A 104 -5.58 -3.22 26.46
N LYS A 105 -6.69 -3.96 26.31
CA LYS A 105 -7.68 -4.20 27.37
C LYS A 105 -7.50 -5.54 28.11
N ILE A 106 -6.50 -6.31 27.71
CA ILE A 106 -6.12 -7.61 28.28
C ILE A 106 -4.77 -7.41 28.97
#